data_AF-A0A3A8KSB5-F1
#
_entry.id   AF-A0A3A8KSB5-F1
#
_cell.length_a   1.000
_cell.length_b   1.000
_cell.length_c   1.000
_cell.angle_alpha   90.00
_cell.angle_beta   90.00
_cell.angle_gamma   90.00
#
_symmetry.space_group_name_H-M   'P 1'
#
loop_
_entity.id
_entity.type
_entity.pdbx_description
1 polymer ?
#
loop_
_entity_poly.entity_id
_entity_poly.type
_entity_poly.pdbx_seq_one_letter_code
_entity_poly.pdbx_strand_id
1 'polypeptide(L)'
;MSRLIALTSCLAVLLVGCSNDVDAVCEMRKQCIDADLDTGKCADKVSAWEEERESEQESRQERTTECARCVADRTCAEVAANCIGDCIGIP
;
A
#
# COMPACT_ATOMS: atom_id res chain seq x y z
N MET A 1 48.82 -13.27 -10.14
CA MET A 1 48.33 -12.03 -9.49
C MET A 1 47.25 -11.45 -10.37
N SER A 2 46.00 -11.44 -9.90
CA SER A 2 44.99 -10.42 -10.22
C SER A 2 43.81 -10.66 -9.29
N ARG A 3 43.69 -9.77 -8.30
CA ARG A 3 42.53 -9.66 -7.41
C ARG A 3 41.43 -9.01 -8.22
N LEU A 4 40.22 -9.54 -8.18
CA LEU A 4 39.04 -8.80 -8.61
C LEU A 4 37.83 -9.37 -7.87
N ILE A 5 37.72 -8.93 -6.61
CA ILE A 5 36.47 -8.93 -5.85
C ILE A 5 35.60 -7.88 -6.52
N ALA A 6 34.49 -8.29 -7.12
CA ALA A 6 33.41 -7.39 -7.48
C ALA A 6 32.12 -7.97 -6.91
N LEU A 7 31.90 -7.66 -5.63
CA LEU A 7 30.60 -7.66 -5.00
C LEU A 7 29.72 -6.66 -5.77
N THR A 8 28.87 -7.16 -6.67
CA THR A 8 27.73 -6.40 -7.19
C THR A 8 26.46 -6.97 -6.58
N SER A 9 26.33 -6.78 -5.27
CA SER A 9 25.07 -6.76 -4.56
C SER A 9 24.30 -5.50 -5.00
N CYS A 10 23.52 -5.61 -6.07
CA CYS A 10 22.57 -4.57 -6.52
C CYS A 10 21.32 -5.21 -7.14
N LEU A 11 20.75 -6.22 -6.48
CA LEU A 11 19.35 -6.63 -6.69
C LEU A 11 18.51 -6.05 -5.54
N ALA A 12 18.56 -4.73 -5.39
CA ALA A 12 17.78 -4.01 -4.40
C ALA A 12 17.03 -2.83 -5.05
N VAL A 13 16.47 -3.04 -6.24
CA VAL A 13 15.49 -2.12 -6.83
C VAL A 13 14.55 -2.91 -7.77
N LEU A 14 13.75 -3.83 -7.21
CA LEU A 14 12.58 -4.37 -7.91
C LEU A 14 11.26 -3.85 -7.31
N LEU A 15 11.30 -2.84 -6.44
CA LEU A 15 10.10 -2.32 -5.76
C LEU A 15 9.48 -1.08 -6.42
N VAL A 16 9.97 -0.64 -7.59
CA VAL A 16 9.44 0.57 -8.28
C VAL A 16 8.54 0.20 -9.46
N GLY A 17 8.06 -1.06 -9.52
CA GLY A 17 7.29 -1.58 -10.67
C GLY A 17 5.90 -2.17 -10.34
N CYS A 18 5.53 -2.30 -9.06
CA CYS A 18 4.18 -2.68 -8.63
C CYS A 18 3.77 -1.64 -7.60
N SER A 19 2.77 -0.80 -7.87
CA SER A 19 2.24 0.15 -6.89
C SER A 19 1.99 -0.59 -5.58
N ASN A 20 2.56 -0.13 -4.47
CA ASN A 20 2.31 -0.74 -3.17
C ASN A 20 0.80 -0.62 -2.92
N ASP A 21 0.11 -1.70 -2.56
CA ASP A 21 -1.36 -1.67 -2.37
C ASP A 21 -1.76 -0.54 -1.40
N VAL A 22 -0.92 -0.32 -0.40
CA VAL A 22 -0.94 0.81 0.54
C VAL A 22 -1.00 2.18 -0.18
N ASP A 23 -0.16 2.41 -1.18
CA ASP A 23 -0.12 3.66 -1.93
C ASP A 23 -1.42 3.88 -2.70
N ALA A 24 -1.99 2.82 -3.30
CA ALA A 24 -3.28 2.90 -3.98
C ALA A 24 -4.42 3.28 -3.03
N VAL A 25 -4.44 2.71 -1.82
CA VAL A 25 -5.41 3.06 -0.78
C VAL A 25 -5.25 4.52 -0.35
N CYS A 26 -4.02 4.96 -0.10
CA CYS A 26 -3.72 6.32 0.35
C CYS A 26 -4.00 7.38 -0.72
N GLU A 27 -3.64 7.13 -1.98
CA GLU A 27 -3.94 8.00 -3.10
C GLU A 27 -5.45 8.11 -3.35
N MET A 28 -6.19 7.00 -3.25
CA MET A 28 -7.65 7.04 -3.29
C MET A 28 -8.20 7.94 -2.18
N ARG A 29 -7.73 7.78 -0.93
CA ARG A 29 -8.20 8.60 0.19
C ARG A 29 -7.92 10.07 -0.02
N LYS A 30 -6.74 10.40 -0.55
CA LYS A 30 -6.41 11.76 -0.88
C LYS A 30 -7.37 12.34 -1.91
N GLN A 31 -7.62 11.59 -2.97
CA GLN A 31 -8.49 12.04 -4.07
C GLN A 31 -9.96 12.15 -3.66
N CYS A 32 -10.45 11.24 -2.82
CA CYS A 32 -11.89 11.05 -2.58
C CYS A 32 -12.40 11.52 -1.23
N ILE A 33 -11.52 11.67 -0.23
CA ILE A 33 -11.91 11.97 1.16
C ILE A 33 -11.24 13.24 1.65
N ASP A 34 -9.91 13.35 1.51
CA ASP A 34 -9.13 14.45 2.06
C ASP A 34 -7.98 14.85 1.12
N ALA A 35 -8.17 15.92 0.35
CA ALA A 35 -7.19 16.41 -0.61
C ALA A 35 -5.86 16.87 0.03
N ASP A 36 -5.88 17.21 1.33
CA ASP A 36 -4.69 17.63 2.08
C ASP A 36 -3.96 16.44 2.74
N LEU A 37 -4.44 15.21 2.54
CA LEU A 37 -3.81 14.01 3.05
C LEU A 37 -2.37 13.87 2.54
N ASP A 38 -1.48 13.63 3.50
CA ASP A 38 -0.09 13.26 3.26
C ASP A 38 -0.02 11.75 3.00
N THR A 39 0.16 11.36 1.73
CA THR A 39 0.13 9.96 1.31
C THR A 39 1.31 9.16 1.83
N GLY A 40 2.44 9.82 2.12
CA GLY A 40 3.58 9.19 2.78
C GLY A 40 3.26 8.82 4.23
N LYS A 41 2.69 9.75 5.01
CA LYS A 41 2.26 9.45 6.39
C LYS A 41 1.12 8.44 6.45
N CYS A 42 0.22 8.48 5.47
CA CYS A 42 -0.81 7.46 5.32
C CYS A 42 -0.17 6.08 5.11
N ALA A 43 0.80 5.98 4.21
CA ALA A 43 1.47 4.72 3.92
C ALA A 43 2.22 4.17 5.14
N ASP A 44 2.93 5.03 5.87
CA ASP A 44 3.60 4.67 7.12
C ASP A 44 2.60 4.11 8.15
N LYS A 45 1.43 4.73 8.27
CA LYS A 45 0.40 4.34 9.24
C LYS A 45 -0.25 3.01 8.89
N VAL A 46 -0.55 2.77 7.61
CA VAL A 46 -1.12 1.50 7.14
C VAL A 46 -0.09 0.39 7.29
N SER A 47 1.17 0.61 6.89
CA SER A 47 2.23 -0.39 7.02
C SER A 47 2.49 -0.74 8.50
N ALA A 48 2.56 0.27 9.38
CA ALA A 48 2.71 0.04 10.82
C ALA A 48 1.52 -0.74 11.40
N TRP A 49 0.31 -0.50 10.90
CA TRP A 49 -0.87 -1.25 11.30
C TRP A 49 -0.82 -2.69 10.81
N GLU A 50 -0.39 -2.97 9.58
CA GLU A 50 -0.22 -4.34 9.11
C GLU A 50 0.77 -5.12 9.99
N GLU A 51 1.83 -4.47 10.44
CA GLU A 51 2.91 -5.08 11.22
C GLU A 51 2.68 -5.10 12.75
N GLU A 52 1.72 -4.32 13.26
CA GLU A 52 1.49 -4.15 14.72
C GLU A 52 1.18 -5.48 15.44
N ARG A 53 0.56 -6.43 14.73
CA ARG A 53 0.17 -7.73 15.27
C ARG A 53 0.57 -8.85 14.34
N GLU A 54 1.65 -9.55 14.69
CA GLU A 54 2.20 -10.67 13.91
C GLU A 54 1.13 -11.73 13.58
N SER A 55 0.26 -12.08 14.52
CA SER A 55 -0.81 -13.07 14.29
C SER A 55 -1.93 -12.60 13.34
N GLU A 56 -2.01 -11.30 13.06
CA GLU A 56 -3.02 -10.69 12.19
C GLU A 56 -2.41 -10.14 10.88
N GLN A 57 -1.08 -10.11 10.76
CA GLN A 57 -0.36 -9.46 9.68
C GLN A 57 -0.86 -9.89 8.30
N GLU A 58 -0.94 -11.20 8.06
CA GLU A 58 -1.39 -11.75 6.78
C GLU A 58 -2.81 -11.28 6.42
N SER A 59 -3.75 -11.34 7.38
CA SER A 59 -5.12 -10.86 7.18
C SER A 59 -5.23 -9.34 7.00
N ARG A 60 -4.33 -8.57 7.63
CA ARG A 60 -4.29 -7.10 7.49
C ARG A 60 -3.77 -6.71 6.10
N GLN A 61 -2.71 -7.38 5.65
CA GLN A 61 -2.16 -7.23 4.30
C GLN A 61 -3.18 -7.64 3.23
N GLU A 62 -3.85 -8.78 3.41
CA GLU A 62 -4.90 -9.23 2.49
C GLU A 62 -6.01 -8.19 2.35
N ARG A 63 -6.47 -7.60 3.47
CA ARG A 63 -7.47 -6.51 3.44
C ARG A 63 -6.97 -5.27 2.71
N THR A 64 -5.72 -4.87 2.91
CA THR A 64 -5.14 -3.75 2.15
C THR A 64 -5.09 -4.05 0.66
N THR A 65 -4.70 -5.26 0.28
CA THR A 65 -4.71 -5.71 -1.12
C THR A 65 -6.12 -5.74 -1.71
N GLU A 66 -7.12 -6.24 -0.98
CA GLU A 66 -8.52 -6.25 -1.43
C GLU A 66 -9.06 -4.83 -1.62
N CYS A 67 -8.82 -3.94 -0.67
CA CYS A 67 -9.16 -2.53 -0.79
C CYS A 67 -8.48 -1.89 -2.01
N ALA A 68 -7.16 -2.07 -2.16
CA ALA A 68 -6.39 -1.53 -3.29
C ALA A 68 -6.93 -2.00 -4.64
N ARG A 69 -7.22 -3.30 -4.78
CA ARG A 69 -7.85 -3.87 -5.97
C ARG A 69 -9.24 -3.32 -6.21
N CYS A 70 -10.00 -3.05 -5.15
CA CYS A 70 -11.31 -2.44 -5.30
C CYS A 70 -11.20 -1.00 -5.82
N VAL A 71 -10.25 -0.22 -5.35
CA VAL A 71 -10.20 1.21 -5.69
C VAL A 71 -9.50 1.54 -7.01
N ALA A 72 -8.60 0.68 -7.49
CA ALA A 72 -7.67 0.98 -8.60
C ALA A 72 -8.33 1.51 -9.90
N ASP A 73 -9.55 1.06 -10.22
CA ASP A 73 -10.25 1.41 -11.47
C ASP A 73 -11.61 2.08 -11.23
N ARG A 74 -11.86 2.62 -10.03
CA ARG A 74 -13.16 3.16 -9.64
C ARG A 74 -13.11 4.66 -9.36
N THR A 75 -14.19 5.35 -9.73
CA THR A 75 -14.40 6.74 -9.32
C THR A 75 -14.72 6.84 -7.83
N CYS A 76 -14.53 8.00 -7.21
CA CYS A 76 -14.84 8.20 -5.78
C CYS A 76 -16.27 7.82 -5.40
N ALA A 77 -17.24 8.06 -6.29
CA ALA A 77 -18.63 7.66 -6.07
C ALA A 77 -18.78 6.13 -6.06
N GLU A 78 -18.10 5.43 -6.96
CA GLU A 78 -18.11 3.97 -7.03
C GLU A 78 -17.32 3.33 -5.88
N VAL A 79 -16.23 3.95 -5.42
CA VAL A 79 -15.49 3.54 -4.23
C VAL A 79 -16.39 3.62 -2.98
N ALA A 80 -17.08 4.75 -2.80
CA ALA A 80 -18.01 4.92 -1.68
C ALA A 80 -19.17 3.91 -1.72
N ALA A 81 -19.64 3.52 -2.89
CA ALA A 81 -20.75 2.58 -3.01
C ALA A 81 -20.33 1.11 -2.92
N ASN A 82 -19.13 0.75 -3.42
CA ASN A 82 -18.75 -0.64 -3.67
C ASN A 82 -17.51 -1.13 -2.92
N CYS A 83 -16.67 -0.24 -2.40
CA CYS A 83 -15.37 -0.60 -1.80
C CYS A 83 -15.26 -0.30 -0.31
N ILE A 84 -16.26 0.36 0.28
CA ILE A 84 -16.24 0.68 1.72
C ILE A 84 -16.09 -0.59 2.57
N GLY A 85 -16.71 -1.72 2.18
CA GLY A 85 -16.58 -2.98 2.91
C GLY A 85 -15.14 -3.45 3.02
N ASP A 86 -14.42 -3.44 1.90
CA ASP A 86 -13.04 -3.93 1.80
C ASP A 86 -12.05 -2.95 2.43
N CYS A 87 -12.37 -1.65 2.41
CA CYS A 87 -11.51 -0.58 2.90
C CYS A 87 -11.77 -0.15 4.36
N ILE A 88 -12.89 -0.57 4.96
CA ILE A 88 -13.22 -0.22 6.35
C ILE A 88 -12.16 -0.77 7.30
N GLY A 89 -11.74 0.05 8.25
CA GLY A 89 -10.85 -0.36 9.34
C GLY A 89 -9.36 -0.44 8.97
N ILE A 90 -8.99 -0.09 7.74
CA ILE A 90 -7.61 0.29 7.41
C ILE A 90 -7.39 1.71 7.95
N PRO A 91 -6.31 2.02 8.68
CA PRO A 91 -6.15 3.32 9.35
C PRO A 91 -5.66 4.45 8.44
#